data_AF-A0A1T1BAB6-F1
#
_entry.id   AF-A0A1T1BAB6-F1
#
_cell.length_a   1.000
_cell.length_b   1.000
_cell.length_c   1.000
_cell.angle_alpha   90.00
_cell.angle_beta   90.00
_cell.angle_gamma   90.00
#
_symmetry.space_group_name_H-M   'P 1'
#
loop_
_entity.id
_entity.type
_entity.pdbx_description
1 polymer ?
#
loop_
_entity_poly.entity_id
_entity_poly.type
_entity_poly.pdbx_seq_one_letter_code
_entity_poly.pdbx_strand_id
1 'polypeptide(L)'
;MHNNFNELIASNQNCCSNSKVASENGKRFEIVSNEDFKRIRIDDCLITSMQIQKCDFGFVRHSNDDFYFVELKGKDVKIALNQIISTINIFESNFIKTPKDKRYGFIISSRNPLSSTETNNLKQAFAKKYGRLLEIKSREHKYIPK
;
A
#
# COMPACT_ATOMS: atom_id res chain seq x y z
N MET A 1 -6.59 18.83 1.01
CA MET A 1 -7.37 17.61 1.32
C MET A 1 -8.37 17.43 0.19
N HIS A 2 -8.32 16.29 -0.50
CA HIS A 2 -9.22 15.91 -1.58
C HIS A 2 -10.46 15.23 -1.00
N ASN A 3 -11.62 15.42 -1.64
CA ASN A 3 -12.88 14.85 -1.17
C ASN A 3 -13.01 13.36 -1.52
N ASN A 4 -12.36 12.93 -2.60
CA ASN A 4 -12.39 11.55 -3.09
C ASN A 4 -11.11 11.20 -3.88
N PHE A 5 -10.93 9.92 -4.21
CA PHE A 5 -9.75 9.45 -4.94
C PHE A 5 -9.67 9.98 -6.37
N ASN A 6 -10.79 10.27 -7.03
CA ASN A 6 -10.77 10.79 -8.40
C ASN A 6 -10.13 12.19 -8.45
N GLU A 7 -10.42 13.05 -7.48
CA GLU A 7 -9.78 14.36 -7.35
C GLU A 7 -8.27 14.26 -7.06
N LEU A 8 -7.88 13.33 -6.18
CA LEU A 8 -6.47 13.05 -5.87
C LEU A 8 -5.72 12.61 -7.14
N ILE A 9 -6.29 11.67 -7.88
CA ILE A 9 -5.72 11.14 -9.12
C ILE A 9 -5.64 12.23 -10.19
N ALA A 10 -6.70 13.02 -10.37
CA ALA A 10 -6.76 14.09 -11.35
C ALA A 10 -5.72 15.19 -11.07
N SER A 11 -5.40 15.45 -9.80
CA SER A 11 -4.40 16.44 -9.39
C SER A 11 -2.96 15.92 -9.51
N ASN A 12 -2.76 14.60 -9.59
CA ASN A 12 -1.44 13.95 -9.55
C ASN A 12 -1.28 12.93 -10.68
N GLN A 13 -1.73 13.29 -11.89
CA GLN A 13 -1.78 12.37 -13.04
C GLN A 13 -0.41 11.78 -13.40
N ASN A 14 0.66 12.55 -13.23
CA ASN A 14 2.05 12.13 -13.46
C ASN A 14 2.51 10.98 -12.55
N CYS A 15 1.88 10.83 -11.37
CA CYS A 15 2.17 9.73 -10.43
C CYS A 15 1.22 8.53 -10.60
N CYS A 16 0.21 8.65 -11.45
CA CYS A 16 -0.87 7.70 -11.58
C CYS A 16 -0.78 6.92 -12.90
N SER A 17 -1.15 5.63 -12.86
CA SER A 17 -1.18 4.78 -14.06
C SER A 17 -2.33 3.76 -13.96
N ASN A 18 -2.90 3.38 -15.10
CA ASN A 18 -3.83 2.25 -15.18
C ASN A 18 -3.01 0.96 -15.15
N SER A 19 -2.82 0.41 -13.96
CA SER A 19 -2.01 -0.79 -13.75
C SER A 19 -2.49 -1.53 -12.52
N LYS A 20 -2.42 -2.86 -12.58
CA LYS A 20 -2.70 -3.77 -11.46
C LYS A 20 -1.42 -4.31 -10.82
N VAL A 21 -0.25 -3.79 -11.22
CA VAL A 21 1.07 -4.36 -10.89
C VAL A 21 2.00 -3.30 -10.31
N ALA A 22 2.64 -3.60 -9.18
CA ALA A 22 3.81 -2.91 -8.67
C ALA A 22 4.98 -3.89 -8.66
N SER A 23 6.11 -3.52 -9.28
CA SER A 23 7.27 -4.39 -9.31
C SER A 23 8.57 -3.62 -9.43
N GLU A 24 9.51 -3.92 -8.54
CA GLU A 24 10.86 -3.34 -8.50
C GLU A 24 11.84 -4.33 -7.87
N ASN A 25 13.08 -4.37 -8.38
CA ASN A 25 14.19 -5.14 -7.79
C ASN A 25 13.80 -6.59 -7.46
N GLY A 26 13.18 -7.29 -8.42
CA GLY A 26 12.77 -8.71 -8.30
C GLY A 26 11.58 -8.98 -7.36
N LYS A 27 10.88 -7.94 -6.92
CA LYS A 27 9.66 -8.04 -6.09
C LYS A 27 8.44 -7.64 -6.91
N ARG A 28 7.31 -8.31 -6.72
CA ARG A 28 6.09 -8.08 -7.49
C ARG A 28 4.84 -8.23 -6.62
N PHE A 29 3.99 -7.22 -6.66
CA PHE A 29 2.60 -7.28 -6.22
C PHE A 29 1.70 -7.14 -7.44
N GLU A 30 0.69 -8.00 -7.54
CA GLU A 30 -0.26 -8.00 -8.64
C GLU A 30 -1.68 -8.23 -8.12
N ILE A 31 -2.61 -7.39 -8.57
CA ILE A 31 -4.04 -7.56 -8.32
C ILE A 31 -4.64 -8.35 -9.48
N VAL A 32 -5.20 -9.51 -9.16
CA VAL A 32 -5.88 -10.38 -10.13
C VAL A 32 -7.39 -10.15 -9.99
N SER A 33 -7.91 -9.25 -10.81
CA SER A 33 -9.35 -8.93 -10.90
C SER A 33 -9.68 -8.45 -12.32
N ASN A 34 -10.96 -8.60 -12.71
CA ASN A 34 -11.51 -8.01 -13.92
C ASN A 34 -11.82 -6.51 -13.78
N GLU A 35 -11.80 -5.98 -12.56
CA GLU A 35 -12.03 -4.56 -12.30
C GLU A 35 -10.82 -3.69 -12.68
N ASP A 36 -11.11 -2.40 -12.84
CA ASP A 36 -10.11 -1.36 -13.06
C ASP A 36 -9.54 -0.83 -11.75
N PHE A 37 -8.22 -0.65 -11.77
CA PHE A 37 -7.46 -0.09 -10.67
C PHE A 37 -6.60 1.06 -11.16
N LYS A 38 -6.51 2.11 -10.34
CA LYS A 38 -5.48 3.13 -10.50
C LYS A 38 -4.32 2.82 -9.57
N ARG A 39 -3.13 2.63 -10.13
CA ARG A 39 -1.88 2.57 -9.37
C ARG A 39 -1.32 3.98 -9.20
N ILE A 40 -0.89 4.29 -8.00
CA ILE A 40 -0.24 5.54 -7.61
C ILE A 40 1.18 5.21 -7.16
N ARG A 41 2.20 5.85 -7.74
CA ARG A 41 3.55 5.85 -7.16
C ARG A 41 3.56 6.85 -6.00
N ILE A 42 3.79 6.36 -4.79
CA ILE A 42 3.76 7.18 -3.58
C ILE A 42 5.15 7.71 -3.27
N ASP A 43 6.15 6.81 -3.22
CA ASP A 43 7.53 7.19 -2.94
C ASP A 43 8.13 7.96 -4.12
N ASP A 44 8.73 9.10 -3.78
CA ASP A 44 9.36 10.05 -4.70
C ASP A 44 8.46 10.51 -5.87
N CYS A 45 7.14 10.53 -5.65
CA CYS A 45 6.19 11.08 -6.63
C CYS A 45 5.01 11.79 -5.95
N LEU A 46 4.02 11.06 -5.42
CA LEU A 46 2.90 11.71 -4.74
C LEU A 46 3.37 12.45 -3.48
N ILE A 47 4.30 11.83 -2.74
CA ILE A 47 4.95 12.43 -1.59
C ILE A 47 6.43 12.57 -1.95
N THR A 48 6.88 13.80 -2.18
CA THR A 48 8.26 14.11 -2.63
C THR A 48 9.24 14.31 -1.47
N SER A 49 8.76 14.44 -0.23
CA SER A 49 9.63 14.65 0.93
C SER A 49 10.51 13.43 1.18
N MET A 50 11.83 13.63 1.18
CA MET A 50 12.81 12.60 1.53
C MET A 50 12.95 12.37 3.05
N GLN A 51 12.44 13.29 3.87
CA GLN A 51 12.55 13.20 5.34
C GLN A 51 11.49 12.29 5.96
N ILE A 52 10.51 11.87 5.17
CA ILE A 52 9.34 11.13 5.65
C ILE A 52 9.40 9.70 5.13
N GLN A 53 9.15 8.75 6.04
CA GLN A 53 8.95 7.35 5.67
C GLN A 53 7.61 7.19 4.96
N LYS A 54 7.64 6.59 3.78
CA LYS A 54 6.49 6.35 2.92
C LYS A 54 6.63 5.01 2.23
N CYS A 55 5.51 4.42 1.87
CA CYS A 55 5.51 3.20 1.09
C CYS A 55 5.68 3.49 -0.40
N ASP A 56 6.10 2.47 -1.17
CA ASP A 56 6.41 2.66 -2.58
C ASP A 56 5.17 2.98 -3.44
N PHE A 57 4.07 2.25 -3.25
CA PHE A 57 2.89 2.33 -4.13
C PHE A 57 1.57 2.31 -3.37
N GLY A 58 0.54 2.82 -4.04
CA GLY A 58 -0.87 2.70 -3.67
C GLY A 58 -1.71 2.18 -4.85
N PHE A 59 -2.82 1.50 -4.56
CA PHE A 59 -3.84 1.18 -5.57
C PHE A 59 -5.20 1.62 -5.09
N VAL A 60 -6.02 2.15 -6.01
CA VAL A 60 -7.41 2.53 -5.76
C VAL A 60 -8.30 1.56 -6.54
N ARG A 61 -9.23 0.89 -5.86
CA ARG A 61 -10.33 0.14 -6.47
C ARG A 61 -11.55 1.06 -6.60
N HIS A 62 -11.88 1.43 -7.82
CA HIS A 62 -12.92 2.44 -8.06
C HIS A 62 -14.34 1.97 -7.70
N SER A 63 -14.59 0.67 -7.66
CA SER A 63 -15.92 0.13 -7.39
C SER A 63 -16.39 0.34 -5.94
N ASN A 64 -15.46 0.45 -4.99
CA ASN A 64 -15.80 0.52 -3.56
C ASN A 64 -14.86 1.39 -2.71
N ASP A 65 -13.94 2.15 -3.33
CA ASP A 65 -12.93 2.97 -2.67
C ASP A 65 -11.97 2.22 -1.73
N ASP A 66 -11.77 0.91 -1.95
CA ASP A 66 -10.69 0.19 -1.28
C ASP A 66 -9.33 0.76 -1.73
N PHE A 67 -8.44 0.96 -0.74
CA PHE A 67 -7.08 1.43 -0.97
C PHE A 67 -6.04 0.43 -0.47
N TYR A 68 -5.09 0.12 -1.35
CA TYR A 68 -4.07 -0.89 -1.13
C TYR A 68 -2.71 -0.21 -1.03
N PHE A 69 -2.15 -0.11 0.17
CA PHE A 69 -0.79 0.37 0.42
C PHE A 69 0.20 -0.78 0.20
N VAL A 70 1.22 -0.55 -0.63
CA VAL A 70 2.17 -1.59 -1.05
C VAL A 70 3.60 -1.12 -0.85
N GLU A 71 4.37 -1.90 -0.09
CA GLU A 71 5.81 -1.74 0.12
C GLU A 71 6.58 -2.95 -0.45
N LEU A 72 7.60 -2.67 -1.25
CA LEU A 72 8.50 -3.63 -1.87
C LEU A 72 9.86 -3.58 -1.16
N LYS A 73 10.02 -4.31 -0.06
CA LYS A 73 11.21 -4.23 0.82
C LYS A 73 12.26 -5.31 0.55
N GLY A 74 13.51 -5.05 0.96
CA GLY A 74 14.53 -6.10 1.06
C GLY A 74 14.18 -7.12 2.16
N LYS A 75 14.72 -6.92 3.36
CA LYS A 75 14.54 -7.84 4.50
C LYS A 75 13.80 -7.24 5.69
N ASP A 76 13.77 -5.91 5.80
CA ASP A 76 13.32 -5.23 7.03
C ASP A 76 11.81 -5.00 7.06
N VAL A 77 11.06 -6.08 7.32
CA VAL A 77 9.58 -6.06 7.36
C VAL A 77 9.00 -5.08 8.38
N LYS A 78 9.66 -4.88 9.53
CA LYS A 78 9.20 -3.91 10.54
C LYS A 78 9.29 -2.46 10.02
N ILE A 79 10.36 -2.14 9.27
CA ILE A 79 10.52 -0.83 8.63
C ILE A 79 9.45 -0.65 7.54
N ALA A 80 9.22 -1.69 6.74
CA ALA A 80 8.16 -1.70 5.72
C ALA A 80 6.77 -1.41 6.31
N LEU A 81 6.45 -2.00 7.46
CA LEU A 81 5.21 -1.72 8.16
C LEU A 81 5.13 -0.27 8.64
N ASN A 82 6.21 0.27 9.19
CA ASN A 82 6.25 1.67 9.63
C ASN A 82 6.06 2.64 8.45
N GLN A 83 6.62 2.34 7.28
CA GLN A 83 6.40 3.12 6.05
C GLN A 83 4.92 3.13 5.64
N ILE A 84 4.25 1.97 5.66
CA ILE A 84 2.81 1.89 5.39
C ILE A 84 2.01 2.71 6.41
N ILE A 85 2.29 2.56 7.71
CA ILE A 85 1.58 3.28 8.77
C ILE A 85 1.78 4.79 8.64
N SER A 86 3.01 5.22 8.39
CA SER A 86 3.35 6.64 8.16
C SER A 86 2.59 7.19 6.95
N THR A 87 2.53 6.43 5.85
CA THR A 87 1.77 6.81 4.66
C THR A 87 0.28 6.95 4.94
N ILE A 88 -0.32 6.03 5.71
CA ILE A 88 -1.72 6.12 6.13
C ILE A 88 -1.97 7.43 6.89
N ASN A 89 -1.10 7.78 7.86
CA ASN A 89 -1.27 9.01 8.65
C ASN A 89 -1.16 10.28 7.79
N ILE A 90 -0.26 10.29 6.80
CA ILE A 90 -0.13 11.39 5.84
C ILE A 90 -1.36 11.49 4.96
N PHE A 91 -1.88 10.35 4.48
CA PHE A 91 -3.10 10.32 3.68
C PHE A 91 -4.27 10.93 4.47
N GLU A 92 -4.49 10.49 5.71
CA GLU A 92 -5.54 11.03 6.58
C GLU A 92 -5.41 12.54 6.82
N SER A 93 -4.19 13.05 6.94
CA SER A 93 -3.92 14.44 7.34
C SER A 93 -3.88 15.40 6.15
N ASN A 94 -3.40 14.96 4.99
CA ASN A 94 -3.04 15.84 3.87
C ASN A 94 -3.84 15.54 2.60
N PHE A 95 -4.16 14.26 2.35
CA PHE A 95 -4.74 13.82 1.08
C PHE A 95 -6.21 13.46 1.22
N ILE A 96 -6.52 12.28 1.75
CA ILE A 96 -7.87 11.73 1.83
C ILE A 96 -8.01 10.81 3.05
N LYS A 97 -9.15 10.90 3.74
CA LYS A 97 -9.50 9.98 4.83
C LYS A 97 -10.21 8.75 4.26
N THR A 98 -9.54 7.60 4.29
CA THR A 98 -10.13 6.31 3.93
C THR A 98 -10.62 5.58 5.18
N PRO A 99 -11.82 4.99 5.26
CA PRO A 99 -12.21 4.17 6.41
C PRO A 99 -11.25 2.99 6.68
N LYS A 100 -11.07 2.58 7.93
CA LYS A 100 -10.12 1.50 8.31
C LYS A 100 -10.40 0.19 7.58
N ASP A 101 -11.67 -0.15 7.43
CA ASP A 101 -12.17 -1.35 6.77
C ASP A 101 -11.96 -1.35 5.24
N LYS A 102 -11.60 -0.21 4.66
CA LYS A 102 -11.23 -0.05 3.24
C LYS A 102 -9.72 0.05 3.01
N ARG A 103 -8.89 -0.10 4.05
CA ARG A 103 -7.42 -0.03 3.94
C ARG A 103 -6.79 -1.40 3.99
N TYR A 104 -5.92 -1.67 3.03
CA TYR A 104 -5.19 -2.92 2.94
C TYR A 104 -3.69 -2.61 2.87
N GLY A 105 -2.87 -3.39 3.57
CA GLY A 105 -1.42 -3.29 3.55
C GLY A 105 -0.78 -4.53 2.94
N PHE A 106 0.23 -4.34 2.09
CA PHE A 106 1.00 -5.42 1.50
C PHE A 106 2.48 -5.11 1.60
N ILE A 107 3.23 -6.06 2.14
CA ILE A 107 4.69 -6.02 2.19
C ILE A 107 5.19 -7.20 1.37
N ILE A 108 5.82 -6.90 0.23
CA ILE A 108 6.52 -7.90 -0.57
C ILE A 108 8.00 -7.77 -0.27
N SER A 109 8.58 -8.76 0.40
CA SER A 109 9.98 -8.74 0.80
C SER A 109 10.84 -9.69 -0.04
N SER A 110 12.12 -9.42 -0.23
CA SER A 110 13.03 -10.41 -0.84
C SER A 110 13.21 -11.62 0.07
N ARG A 111 13.17 -11.40 1.39
CA ARG A 111 13.20 -12.42 2.44
C ARG A 111 12.47 -11.85 3.67
N ASN A 112 11.66 -12.67 4.33
CA ASN A 112 11.12 -12.35 5.65
C ASN A 112 11.97 -13.03 6.73
N PRO A 113 12.73 -12.28 7.56
CA PRO A 113 13.52 -12.86 8.65
C PRO A 113 12.68 -13.17 9.89
N LEU A 114 11.43 -12.70 9.96
CA LEU A 114 10.57 -12.89 11.12
C LEU A 114 9.97 -14.30 11.16
N SER A 115 9.76 -14.80 12.36
CA SER A 115 8.98 -16.02 12.57
C SER A 115 7.52 -15.86 12.11
N SER A 116 6.82 -16.97 11.95
CA SER A 116 5.39 -16.98 11.66
C SER A 116 4.59 -16.28 12.77
N THR A 117 4.94 -16.51 14.04
CA THR A 117 4.31 -15.89 15.20
C THR A 117 4.49 -14.37 15.19
N GLU A 118 5.71 -13.87 14.99
CA GLU A 118 5.96 -12.43 14.89
C GLU A 118 5.20 -11.80 13.72
N THR A 119 5.21 -12.47 12.56
CA THR A 119 4.48 -12.02 11.38
C THR A 119 2.98 -11.92 11.67
N ASN A 120 2.39 -12.91 12.35
CA ASN A 120 0.99 -12.91 12.72
C ASN A 120 0.65 -11.81 13.74
N ASN A 121 1.54 -11.55 14.71
CA ASN A 121 1.36 -10.46 15.67
C ASN A 121 1.34 -9.10 14.98
N LEU A 122 2.23 -8.87 14.00
CA LEU A 122 2.23 -7.63 13.20
C LEU A 122 0.93 -7.46 12.41
N LYS A 123 0.43 -8.54 11.79
CA LYS A 123 -0.84 -8.51 11.05
C LYS A 123 -2.04 -8.17 11.93
N GLN A 124 -2.11 -8.79 13.11
CA GLN A 124 -3.18 -8.51 14.08
C GLN A 124 -3.10 -7.08 14.61
N ALA A 125 -1.90 -6.59 14.94
CA ALA A 125 -1.70 -5.22 15.40
C ALA A 125 -2.12 -4.20 14.32
N PHE A 126 -1.77 -4.48 13.05
CA PHE A 126 -2.22 -3.66 11.92
C PHE A 126 -3.73 -3.67 11.76
N ALA A 127 -4.36 -4.84 11.74
CA ALA A 127 -5.81 -4.97 11.57
C ALA A 127 -6.61 -4.30 12.70
N LYS A 128 -6.07 -4.35 13.93
CA LYS A 128 -6.69 -3.71 15.09
C LYS A 128 -6.75 -2.19 14.91
N LYS A 129 -5.66 -1.56 14.45
CA LYS A 129 -5.49 -0.10 14.52
C LYS A 129 -5.54 0.65 13.19
N TYR A 130 -5.00 0.09 12.11
CA TYR A 130 -4.64 0.88 10.92
C TYR A 130 -5.40 0.49 9.65
N GLY A 131 -5.77 -0.78 9.48
CA GLY A 131 -6.49 -1.22 8.28
C GLY A 131 -7.27 -2.50 8.48
N ARG A 132 -7.80 -3.07 7.40
CA ARG A 132 -8.54 -4.33 7.37
C ARG A 132 -7.63 -5.54 7.37
N LEU A 133 -6.57 -5.49 6.56
CA LEU A 133 -5.69 -6.64 6.31
C LEU A 133 -4.25 -6.15 6.11
N LEU A 134 -3.31 -6.93 6.64
CA LEU A 134 -1.90 -6.87 6.26
C LEU A 134 -1.47 -8.23 5.71
N GLU A 135 -0.90 -8.24 4.51
CA GLU A 135 -0.20 -9.41 3.97
C GLU A 135 1.30 -9.16 3.89
N ILE A 136 2.07 -10.17 4.26
CA ILE A 136 3.54 -10.17 4.19
C ILE A 136 3.92 -11.40 3.39
N LYS A 137 4.53 -11.19 2.23
CA LYS A 137 4.86 -12.24 1.25
C LYS A 137 6.28 -12.06 0.73
N SER A 138 6.88 -13.14 0.26
CA SER A 138 8.25 -13.12 -0.28
C SER A 138 8.23 -13.09 -1.80
N ARG A 139 8.97 -12.17 -2.41
CA ARG A 139 9.22 -11.97 -3.84
C ARG A 139 8.00 -11.66 -4.70
N GLU A 140 6.95 -12.46 -4.62
CA GLU A 140 5.75 -12.28 -5.43
C GLU A 140 4.48 -12.50 -4.63
N HIS A 141 3.46 -11.71 -4.92
CA HIS A 141 2.11 -11.94 -4.45
C HIS A 141 1.08 -11.54 -5.49
N LYS A 142 0.26 -12.51 -5.87
CA LYS A 142 -0.97 -12.30 -6.65
C LYS A 142 -2.14 -12.27 -5.68
N TYR A 143 -2.75 -11.11 -5.52
CA TYR A 143 -3.88 -10.88 -4.63
C TYR A 143 -5.18 -10.89 -5.43
N ILE A 144 -6.19 -11.61 -4.94
CA ILE A 144 -7.54 -11.62 -5.50
C ILE A 144 -8.44 -10.86 -4.52
N PRO A 145 -8.89 -9.64 -4.86
CA PRO A 145 -9.85 -8.90 -4.06
C PRO A 145 -11.14 -9.71 -3.88
N LYS A 146 -11.68 -9.67 -2.66
CA LYS A 146 -13.00 -10.26 -2.35
C LYS A 146 -14.11 -9.23 -2.56
#